data_AF-A0AAE0WCN7-F1
#
_entry.id   AF-A0AAE0WCN7-F1
#
_cell.length_a   1.000
_cell.length_b   1.000
_cell.length_c   1.000
_cell.angle_alpha   90.00
_cell.angle_beta   90.00
_cell.angle_gamma   90.00
#
_symmetry.space_group_name_H-M   'P 1'
#
loop_
_entity.id
_entity.type
_entity.pdbx_description
1 polymer ?
#
loop_
_entity_poly.entity_id
_entity_poly.type
_entity_poly.pdbx_seq_one_letter_code
_entity_poly.pdbx_strand_id
1 'polypeptide(L)'
;MHSSTSFYKRLRLLKKELYFLMVCVQIVILNHKIVSLQKHYKKTNQDNMQSLRHNIRLHLAAEEGVRDMFYDVANKTANQIAKLRRELFGDAVHILTKSAMEDIAENRSICGGNNYGIKGRIDGRTIDSTGEVHEA
;
A
#
# COMPACT_ATOMS: atom_id res chain seq x y z
N MET A 1 4.21 -23.86 -37.36
CA MET A 1 4.90 -22.69 -36.75
C MET A 1 4.21 -22.10 -35.50
N HIS A 2 3.05 -22.60 -35.03
CA HIS A 2 2.34 -22.03 -33.87
C HIS A 2 2.94 -22.36 -32.47
N SER A 3 3.84 -23.34 -32.36
CA SER A 3 4.38 -23.77 -31.06
C SER A 3 5.35 -22.75 -30.44
N SER A 4 6.20 -22.12 -31.25
CA SER A 4 7.21 -21.17 -30.77
C SER A 4 6.58 -19.92 -30.15
N THR A 5 5.51 -19.39 -30.77
CA THR A 5 4.80 -18.20 -30.26
C THR A 5 4.14 -18.44 -28.90
N SER A 6 3.62 -19.66 -28.67
CA SER A 6 3.05 -20.07 -27.38
C SER A 6 4.12 -20.16 -26.29
N PHE A 7 5.28 -20.73 -26.61
CA PHE A 7 6.42 -20.83 -25.69
C PHE A 7 6.93 -19.45 -25.22
N TYR A 8 7.14 -18.50 -26.14
CA TYR A 8 7.57 -17.14 -25.77
C TYR A 8 6.57 -16.40 -24.88
N LYS A 9 5.26 -16.58 -25.14
CA LYS A 9 4.21 -16.00 -24.30
C LYS A 9 4.24 -16.59 -22.88
N ARG A 10 4.45 -17.90 -22.73
CA ARG A 10 4.59 -18.56 -21.42
C ARG A 10 5.83 -18.07 -20.66
N LEU A 11 6.97 -17.94 -21.33
CA LEU A 11 8.18 -17.36 -20.72
C LEU A 11 7.95 -15.91 -20.27
N ARG A 12 7.25 -15.10 -21.08
CA ARG A 12 6.91 -13.73 -20.72
C ARG A 12 5.98 -13.67 -19.51
N LEU A 13 5.02 -14.58 -19.42
CA LEU A 13 4.13 -14.72 -18.26
C LEU A 13 4.94 -15.01 -16.99
N LEU A 14 5.80 -16.04 -17.01
CA LEU A 14 6.64 -16.40 -15.86
C LEU A 14 7.53 -15.24 -15.40
N LYS A 15 8.16 -14.52 -16.34
CA LYS A 15 8.98 -13.34 -16.01
C LYS A 15 8.16 -12.25 -15.31
N LYS A 16 6.92 -12.02 -15.75
CA LYS A 16 6.04 -11.02 -15.14
C LYS A 16 5.53 -11.44 -13.77
N GLU A 17 5.21 -12.71 -13.59
CA GLU A 17 4.80 -13.28 -12.29
C GLU A 17 5.94 -13.18 -11.27
N LEU A 18 7.17 -13.51 -11.66
CA LEU A 18 8.33 -13.34 -10.81
C LEU A 18 8.55 -11.87 -10.43
N TYR A 19 8.48 -10.96 -11.41
CA TYR A 19 8.62 -9.54 -11.17
C TYR A 19 7.52 -9.00 -10.23
N PHE A 20 6.28 -9.43 -10.41
CA PHE A 20 5.17 -9.08 -9.51
C PHE A 20 5.44 -9.51 -8.07
N LEU A 21 5.95 -10.74 -7.89
CA LEU A 21 6.35 -11.25 -6.57
C LEU A 21 7.43 -10.37 -5.93
N MET A 22 8.45 -9.98 -6.70
CA MET A 22 9.49 -9.07 -6.21
C MET A 22 8.92 -7.71 -5.79
N VAL A 23 7.97 -7.16 -6.55
CA VAL A 23 7.29 -5.90 -6.21
C VAL A 23 6.51 -6.04 -4.89
N CYS A 24 5.78 -7.14 -4.70
CA CYS A 24 5.09 -7.42 -3.44
C CYS A 24 6.06 -7.48 -2.24
N VAL A 25 7.23 -8.10 -2.43
CA VAL A 25 8.28 -8.13 -1.40
C VAL A 25 8.76 -6.72 -1.06
N GLN A 26 8.98 -5.85 -2.06
CA GLN A 26 9.38 -4.46 -1.81
C GLN A 26 8.33 -3.69 -1.02
N ILE A 27 7.05 -3.87 -1.32
CA ILE A 27 5.95 -3.25 -0.55
C ILE A 27 6.01 -3.66 0.92
N VAL A 28 6.25 -4.94 1.21
CA VAL A 28 6.37 -5.45 2.59
C VAL A 28 7.57 -4.83 3.31
N ILE A 29 8.72 -4.75 2.65
CA ILE A 29 9.93 -4.12 3.20
C ILE A 29 9.67 -2.64 3.53
N LEU A 30 9.06 -1.90 2.61
CA LEU A 30 8.72 -0.49 2.81
C LEU A 30 7.73 -0.30 3.97
N ASN A 31 6.74 -1.19 4.11
CA ASN A 31 5.82 -1.16 5.25
C ASN A 31 6.55 -1.34 6.59
N HIS A 32 7.50 -2.27 6.68
CA HIS A 32 8.32 -2.41 7.89
C HIS A 32 9.14 -1.16 8.20
N LYS A 33 9.71 -0.53 7.16
CA LYS A 33 10.48 0.71 7.32
C LYS A 33 9.63 1.88 7.77
N ILE A 34 8.44 2.06 7.20
CA ILE A 34 7.47 3.08 7.62
C ILE A 34 7.08 2.87 9.09
N VAL A 35 6.76 1.64 9.49
CA VAL A 35 6.42 1.33 10.90
C VAL A 35 7.59 1.65 11.84
N SER A 36 8.83 1.35 11.44
CA SER A 36 10.01 1.71 12.22
C SER A 36 10.14 3.23 12.38
N LEU A 37 10.04 3.98 11.27
CA LEU A 37 10.10 5.44 11.28
C LEU A 37 8.99 6.06 12.13
N GLN A 38 7.77 5.50 12.11
CA GLN A 38 6.66 5.93 12.96
C GLN A 38 6.97 5.72 14.45
N LYS A 39 7.59 4.59 14.83
CA LYS A 39 8.03 4.35 16.21
C LYS A 39 9.10 5.37 16.64
N HIS A 40 10.07 5.65 15.78
CA HIS A 40 11.09 6.67 16.04
C HIS A 40 10.49 8.08 16.13
N TYR A 41 9.53 8.41 15.27
CA TYR A 41 8.78 9.66 15.35
C TYR A 41 8.08 9.80 16.71
N LYS A 42 7.38 8.76 17.17
CA LYS A 42 6.70 8.78 18.47
C LYS A 42 7.68 9.02 19.62
N LYS A 43 8.85 8.37 19.60
CA LYS A 43 9.89 8.56 20.63
C LYS A 43 10.45 9.99 20.61
N THR A 44 10.84 10.49 19.45
CA THR A 44 11.36 11.86 19.30
C THR A 44 10.34 12.94 19.64
N ASN A 45 9.05 12.63 19.47
CA ASN A 45 7.97 13.48 19.91
C ASN A 45 7.90 13.59 21.43
N GLN A 46 8.09 12.47 22.15
CA GLN A 46 8.17 12.45 23.61
C GLN A 46 9.40 13.19 24.13
N ASP A 47 10.53 13.07 23.42
CA ASP A 47 11.80 13.71 23.79
C ASP A 47 11.89 15.19 23.33
N ASN A 48 10.82 15.76 22.76
CA ASN A 48 10.74 17.14 22.26
C ASN A 48 11.81 17.59 21.25
N MET A 49 12.37 16.66 20.47
CA MET A 49 13.41 16.94 19.49
C MET A 49 12.85 17.47 18.16
N GLN A 50 12.70 18.80 18.03
CA GLN A 50 12.00 19.44 16.90
C GLN A 50 12.65 19.23 15.53
N SER A 51 13.98 19.41 15.42
CA SER A 51 14.71 19.24 14.16
C SER A 51 14.63 17.80 13.63
N LEU A 52 14.83 16.83 14.52
CA LEU A 52 14.77 15.41 14.20
C LEU A 52 13.36 14.98 13.78
N ARG A 53 12.32 15.53 14.41
CA ARG A 53 10.91 15.29 14.05
C ARG A 53 10.59 15.72 12.62
N HIS A 54 11.12 16.88 12.19
CA HIS A 54 10.92 17.34 10.81
C HIS A 54 11.64 16.43 9.80
N ASN A 55 12.88 16.04 10.10
CA ASN A 55 13.63 15.10 9.29
C ASN A 55 12.89 13.75 9.15
N ILE A 56 12.38 13.18 10.25
CA ILE A 56 11.62 11.93 10.22
C ILE A 56 10.33 12.07 9.39
N ARG A 57 9.64 13.22 9.45
CA ARG A 57 8.47 13.48 8.59
C ARG A 57 8.81 13.46 7.10
N LEU A 58 9.95 14.06 6.72
CA LEU A 58 10.41 14.02 5.32
C LEU A 58 10.71 12.59 4.88
N HIS A 59 11.36 11.80 5.73
CA HIS A 59 11.59 10.38 5.44
C HIS A 59 10.30 9.58 5.32
N LEU A 60 9.34 9.75 6.24
CA LEU A 60 8.04 9.09 6.16
C LEU A 60 7.33 9.38 4.84
N ALA A 61 7.24 10.65 4.44
CA ALA A 61 6.59 11.05 3.19
C ALA A 61 7.28 10.45 1.96
N ALA A 62 8.62 10.40 1.94
CA ALA A 62 9.37 9.80 0.85
C ALA A 62 9.12 8.29 0.75
N GLU A 63 9.19 7.55 1.86
CA GLU A 63 8.97 6.09 1.86
C GLU A 63 7.52 5.72 1.52
N GLU A 64 6.54 6.51 1.98
CA GLU A 64 5.13 6.35 1.61
C GLU A 64 4.92 6.55 0.11
N GLY A 65 5.49 7.61 -0.47
CA GLY A 65 5.42 7.84 -1.92
C GLY A 65 6.05 6.71 -2.75
N VAL A 66 7.19 6.18 -2.31
CA VAL A 66 7.84 5.03 -2.98
C VAL A 66 6.98 3.77 -2.87
N ARG A 67 6.38 3.51 -1.70
CA ARG A 67 5.46 2.37 -1.52
C ARG A 67 4.24 2.49 -2.44
N ASP A 68 3.67 3.69 -2.55
CA ASP A 68 2.50 3.94 -3.39
C ASP A 68 2.82 3.76 -4.87
N MET A 69 4.03 4.16 -5.31
CA MET A 69 4.54 3.82 -6.64
C MET A 69 4.60 2.30 -6.87
N PHE A 70 5.09 1.52 -5.89
CA PHE A 70 5.12 0.06 -6.03
C PHE A 70 3.72 -0.57 -6.06
N TYR A 71 2.74 -0.02 -5.35
CA TYR A 71 1.33 -0.44 -5.48
C TYR A 71 0.82 -0.24 -6.92
N ASP A 72 1.14 0.89 -7.54
CA ASP A 72 0.76 1.14 -8.94
C ASP A 72 1.44 0.16 -9.91
N VAL A 73 2.73 -0.12 -9.68
CA VAL A 73 3.48 -1.11 -10.47
C VAL A 73 2.88 -2.50 -10.29
N ALA A 74 2.52 -2.89 -9.07
CA ALA A 74 1.88 -4.16 -8.77
C ALA A 74 0.56 -4.29 -9.53
N ASN A 75 -0.31 -3.28 -9.46
CA ASN A 75 -1.60 -3.24 -10.17
C ASN A 75 -1.42 -3.36 -11.69
N LYS A 76 -0.52 -2.56 -12.29
CA LYS A 76 -0.23 -2.62 -13.73
C LYS A 76 0.30 -3.99 -14.13
N THR A 77 1.18 -4.58 -13.34
CA THR A 77 1.78 -5.89 -13.63
C THR A 77 0.75 -7.02 -13.48
N ALA A 78 -0.09 -6.98 -12.45
CA ALA A 78 -1.19 -7.92 -12.28
C ALA A 78 -2.12 -7.90 -13.51
N ASN A 79 -2.53 -6.71 -13.97
CA ASN A 79 -3.39 -6.57 -15.15
C ASN A 79 -2.77 -7.19 -16.40
N GLN A 80 -1.45 -7.03 -16.57
CA GLN A 80 -0.72 -7.66 -17.67
C GLN A 80 -0.66 -9.19 -17.54
N ILE A 81 -0.50 -9.72 -16.33
CA ILE A 81 -0.52 -11.16 -16.04
C ILE A 81 -1.91 -11.73 -16.36
N ALA A 82 -2.99 -11.10 -15.87
CA ALA A 82 -4.36 -11.54 -16.13
C ALA A 82 -4.67 -11.56 -17.64
N LYS A 83 -4.25 -10.52 -18.38
CA LYS A 83 -4.38 -10.51 -19.85
C LYS A 83 -3.63 -11.67 -20.51
N LEU A 84 -2.37 -11.91 -20.12
CA LEU A 84 -1.56 -13.00 -20.69
C LEU A 84 -2.12 -14.38 -20.35
N ARG A 85 -2.61 -14.59 -19.12
CA ARG A 85 -3.25 -15.84 -18.72
C ARG A 85 -4.53 -16.10 -19.52
N ARG A 86 -5.36 -15.07 -19.73
CA ARG A 86 -6.55 -15.15 -20.58
C ARG A 86 -6.20 -15.53 -22.02
N GLU A 87 -5.16 -14.92 -22.59
CA GLU A 87 -4.70 -15.24 -23.96
C GLU A 87 -4.11 -16.65 -24.10
N LEU A 88 -3.47 -17.19 -23.06
CA LEU A 88 -2.76 -18.47 -23.11
C LEU A 88 -3.63 -19.67 -22.72
N PHE A 89 -4.53 -19.48 -21.75
CA PHE A 89 -5.26 -20.57 -21.10
C PHE A 89 -6.79 -20.40 -21.21
N GLY A 90 -7.28 -19.24 -21.64
CA GLY A 90 -8.71 -18.91 -21.59
C GLY A 90 -9.21 -18.53 -20.20
N ASP A 91 -8.31 -18.44 -19.20
CA ASP A 91 -8.68 -18.16 -17.81
C ASP A 91 -9.20 -16.72 -17.63
N ALA A 92 -10.36 -16.59 -17.00
CA ALA A 92 -10.92 -15.32 -16.56
C ALA A 92 -10.42 -14.96 -15.15
N VAL A 93 -9.21 -14.40 -15.06
CA VAL A 93 -8.69 -13.85 -13.80
C VAL A 93 -9.18 -12.41 -13.64
N HIS A 94 -9.94 -12.14 -12.58
CA HIS A 94 -10.37 -10.80 -12.19
C HIS A 94 -9.46 -10.25 -11.09
N ILE A 95 -8.93 -9.05 -11.28
CA ILE A 95 -8.10 -8.35 -10.29
C ILE A 95 -9.02 -7.40 -9.54
N LEU A 96 -9.10 -7.56 -8.23
CA LEU A 96 -9.87 -6.67 -7.37
C LEU A 96 -9.08 -5.37 -7.18
N THR A 97 -9.66 -4.26 -7.60
CA THR A 97 -9.13 -2.92 -7.34
C THR A 97 -9.54 -2.45 -5.94
N LYS A 98 -8.84 -1.44 -5.39
CA LYS A 98 -9.21 -0.83 -4.10
C LYS A 98 -10.68 -0.40 -4.06
N SER A 99 -11.21 0.20 -5.13
CA SER A 99 -12.62 0.57 -5.23
C SER A 99 -13.56 -0.65 -5.10
N ALA A 100 -13.24 -1.76 -5.78
CA ALA A 100 -14.01 -2.99 -5.67
C ALA A 100 -13.88 -3.65 -4.28
N MET A 101 -12.75 -3.47 -3.59
CA MET A 101 -12.58 -3.92 -2.22
C MET A 101 -13.35 -3.05 -1.22
N GLU A 102 -13.46 -1.75 -1.47
CA GLU A 102 -14.27 -0.81 -0.67
C GLU A 102 -15.77 -1.17 -0.80
N ASP A 103 -16.25 -1.45 -2.01
CA ASP A 103 -17.63 -1.92 -2.26
C ASP A 103 -17.92 -3.28 -1.58
N ILE A 104 -16.93 -4.18 -1.53
CA ILE A 104 -17.05 -5.47 -0.83
C ILE A 104 -16.94 -5.30 0.69
N ALA A 105 -16.13 -4.35 1.16
CA ALA A 105 -15.96 -4.03 2.57
C ALA A 105 -17.20 -3.34 3.15
N GLU A 106 -17.86 -2.48 2.38
CA GLU A 106 -19.14 -1.85 2.74
C GLU A 106 -20.24 -2.92 2.91
N ASN A 107 -20.25 -3.95 2.06
CA ASN A 107 -21.11 -5.12 2.21
C ASN A 107 -20.73 -6.07 3.37
N ARG A 108 -19.54 -5.93 3.97
CA ARG A 108 -19.06 -6.70 5.14
C ARG A 108 -19.02 -5.89 6.44
N SER A 109 -19.30 -4.59 6.41
CA SER A 109 -19.26 -3.70 7.56
C SER A 109 -20.45 -3.85 8.53
N ILE A 110 -20.83 -5.10 8.82
CA ILE A 110 -21.56 -5.48 10.02
C ILE A 110 -20.59 -6.01 11.11
N CYS A 111 -19.31 -6.29 10.78
CA CYS A 111 -18.42 -6.94 11.74
C CYS A 111 -17.02 -6.30 11.82
N GLY A 112 -16.80 -5.50 12.87
CA GLY A 112 -15.51 -5.40 13.56
C GLY A 112 -14.52 -4.34 13.03
N GLY A 113 -14.54 -3.17 13.66
CA GLY A 113 -13.56 -2.12 13.43
C GLY A 113 -12.13 -2.53 13.80
N ASN A 114 -11.17 -2.07 13.00
CA ASN A 114 -9.79 -1.92 13.42
C ASN A 114 -9.27 -0.54 12.98
N ASN A 115 -8.89 0.22 14.00
CA ASN A 115 -8.33 1.56 13.96
C ASN A 115 -7.11 1.67 13.03
N TYR A 116 -7.31 2.21 11.84
CA TYR A 116 -6.31 3.05 11.17
C TYR A 116 -6.82 4.49 11.11
N GLY A 117 -7.13 5.04 12.28
CA GLY A 117 -7.45 6.46 12.43
C GLY A 117 -6.17 7.28 12.32
N ILE A 118 -5.75 7.65 11.12
CA ILE A 118 -5.04 8.92 10.95
C ILE A 118 -6.12 10.00 11.08
N LYS A 119 -6.38 10.40 12.33
CA LYS A 119 -7.20 11.57 12.64
C LYS A 119 -6.37 12.79 12.27
N GLY A 120 -6.51 13.24 11.03
CA GLY A 120 -5.90 14.45 10.54
C GLY A 120 -6.96 15.35 9.92
N ARG A 121 -7.30 16.45 10.59
CA ARG A 121 -7.41 17.74 9.91
C ARG A 121 -7.12 18.91 10.86
N ILE A 122 -6.31 19.79 10.31
CA ILE A 122 -5.88 21.10 10.77
C ILE A 122 -7.06 22.06 10.61
N ASP A 123 -7.61 22.55 11.73
CA ASP A 123 -8.39 23.79 11.88
C ASP A 123 -8.32 24.23 13.36
N GLY A 124 -7.10 24.29 13.90
CA GLY A 124 -6.77 25.05 15.11
C GLY A 124 -7.18 24.49 16.49
N ARG A 125 -7.72 23.26 16.63
CA ARG A 125 -8.05 22.70 17.96
C ARG A 125 -7.55 21.26 18.17
N THR A 126 -6.97 21.01 19.33
CA THR A 126 -6.43 19.70 19.75
C THR A 126 -7.41 19.04 20.71
N ILE A 127 -7.72 17.76 20.50
CA ILE A 127 -8.55 16.94 21.39
C ILE A 127 -7.62 15.89 22.01
N ASP A 128 -7.65 15.75 23.33
CA ASP A 128 -6.81 14.77 24.04
C ASP A 128 -7.46 13.38 24.14
N SER A 129 -6.72 12.43 24.73
CA SER A 129 -7.13 11.03 24.92
C SER A 129 -8.18 10.81 26.02
N THR A 130 -8.61 11.88 26.70
CA THR A 130 -9.63 11.87 27.77
C THR A 130 -10.94 12.52 27.33
N GLY A 131 -10.99 13.13 26.16
CA GLY A 131 -12.22 13.71 25.59
C GLY A 131 -12.53 15.10 26.11
N GLU A 132 -11.60 15.77 26.79
CA GLU A 132 -11.79 17.15 27.21
C GLU A 132 -11.25 18.10 26.12
N VAL A 133 -12.09 19.07 25.78
CA VAL A 133 -11.80 20.12 24.80
C VAL A 133 -11.30 21.33 25.57
N HIS A 134 -10.02 21.68 25.40
CA HIS A 134 -9.50 22.96 25.88
C HIS A 134 -9.52 23.98 24.75
N GLU A 135 -10.26 25.06 24.98
CA GLU A 135 -10.31 26.25 24.14
C GLU A 135 -9.20 27.21 24.56
N ALA A 136 -8.63 27.92 23.59
CA ALA A 136 -7.99 29.20 23.86
C ALA A 136 -9.03 30.30 23.63
#